data_AF-A0A258SMQ6-F1
#
_entry.id   AF-A0A258SMQ6-F1
#
_cell.length_a   1.000
_cell.length_b   1.000
_cell.length_c   1.000
_cell.angle_alpha   90.00
_cell.angle_beta   90.00
_cell.angle_gamma   90.00
#
_symmetry.space_group_name_H-M   'P 1'
#
loop_
_entity.id
_entity.type
_entity.pdbx_description
1 polymer ?
#
loop_
_entity_poly.entity_id
_entity_poly.type
_entity_poly.pdbx_seq_one_letter_code
_entity_poly.pdbx_strand_id
1 'polypeptide(L)'
;NEMNYMLGRIPPAFADAVADKTVSLKAFAVDAETCSAKIEMLVPEQDVKEANQILARDPAKKIILFSQGYTLPETTQLSALFKLDEKTLQVAHEDTLHSAELGKLRASVEMMYAMITQARADIDPMSRNSVAWGKEFAQQQIAHCNKTFSNSANVATACECQVTKLAEVVSEKQMRYVDYINSNPYAQGTGSGKNFAEIKRNIDASCGLRK
;
A
#
# COMPACT_ATOMS: atom_id res chain seq x y z
N ASN A 1 -17.30 -5.23 8.64
CA ASN A 1 -16.23 -4.69 9.51
C ASN A 1 -15.41 -3.70 8.70
N GLU A 2 -15.32 -2.46 9.16
CA GLU A 2 -14.67 -1.35 8.46
C GLU A 2 -13.17 -1.58 8.21
N MET A 3 -12.45 -2.17 9.19
CA MET A 3 -11.03 -2.48 9.00
C MET A 3 -10.80 -3.42 7.82
N ASN A 4 -11.64 -4.46 7.68
CA ASN A 4 -11.54 -5.40 6.56
C ASN A 4 -11.87 -4.73 5.22
N TYR A 5 -12.82 -3.79 5.21
CA TYR A 5 -13.13 -3.00 4.01
C TYR A 5 -11.92 -2.18 3.56
N MET A 6 -11.24 -1.53 4.52
CA MET A 6 -10.06 -0.70 4.25
C MET A 6 -8.86 -1.57 3.84
N LEU A 7 -8.60 -2.70 4.51
CA LEU A 7 -7.53 -3.64 4.14
C LEU A 7 -7.66 -4.18 2.72
N GLY A 8 -8.89 -4.29 2.19
CA GLY A 8 -9.13 -4.74 0.82
C GLY A 8 -8.98 -3.66 -0.26
N ARG A 9 -8.74 -2.40 0.11
CA ARG A 9 -8.70 -1.26 -0.82
C ARG A 9 -7.43 -0.43 -0.70
N ILE A 10 -6.99 -0.19 0.53
CA ILE A 10 -5.85 0.67 0.81
C ILE A 10 -4.55 -0.06 0.45
N PRO A 11 -3.55 0.64 -0.11
CA PRO A 11 -2.30 0.02 -0.54
C PRO A 11 -1.53 -0.70 0.59
N PRO A 12 -0.63 -1.64 0.25
CA PRO A 12 -0.14 -2.64 1.21
C PRO A 12 0.62 -2.07 2.43
N ALA A 13 1.18 -0.86 2.36
CA ALA A 13 1.79 -0.24 3.54
C ALA A 13 0.79 -0.09 4.71
N PHE A 14 -0.50 0.09 4.43
CA PHE A 14 -1.54 0.09 5.47
C PHE A 14 -1.72 -1.28 6.11
N ALA A 15 -1.76 -2.33 5.28
CA ALA A 15 -1.90 -3.70 5.77
C ALA A 15 -0.71 -4.10 6.65
N ASP A 16 0.51 -3.69 6.28
CA ASP A 16 1.69 -3.90 7.12
C ASP A 16 1.59 -3.12 8.44
N ALA A 17 1.15 -1.85 8.43
CA ALA A 17 0.97 -1.06 9.65
C ALA A 17 -0.10 -1.64 10.59
N VAL A 18 -1.19 -2.19 10.03
CA VAL A 18 -2.21 -2.93 10.80
C VAL A 18 -1.63 -4.23 11.38
N ALA A 19 -0.87 -5.00 10.59
CA ALA A 19 -0.23 -6.24 11.03
C ALA A 19 0.81 -5.99 12.14
N ASP A 20 1.56 -4.89 12.03
CA ASP A 20 2.52 -4.41 13.02
C ASP A 20 1.84 -3.78 14.25
N LYS A 21 0.49 -3.69 14.26
CA LYS A 21 -0.36 -3.11 15.32
C LYS A 21 -0.09 -1.63 15.60
N THR A 22 0.50 -0.92 14.65
CA THR A 22 0.72 0.54 14.75
C THR A 22 -0.51 1.33 14.33
N VAL A 23 -1.38 0.73 13.50
CA VAL A 23 -2.72 1.22 13.20
C VAL A 23 -3.77 0.44 13.99
N SER A 24 -4.73 1.16 14.56
CA SER A 24 -5.92 0.54 15.18
C SER A 24 -7.19 1.30 14.80
N LEU A 25 -8.31 0.58 14.74
CA LEU A 25 -9.63 1.15 14.49
C LEU A 25 -10.60 0.63 15.55
N LYS A 26 -11.37 1.55 16.13
CA LYS A 26 -12.47 1.26 17.04
C LYS A 26 -13.75 1.85 16.45
N ALA A 27 -14.85 1.12 16.61
CA ALA A 27 -16.17 1.58 16.21
C ALA A 27 -17.06 1.66 17.46
N PHE A 28 -17.86 2.72 17.54
CA PHE A 28 -18.74 3.01 18.65
C PHE A 28 -20.14 3.29 18.10
N ALA A 29 -21.16 2.73 18.73
CA ALA A 29 -22.52 3.21 18.53
C ALA A 29 -22.65 4.58 19.22
N VAL A 30 -23.22 5.55 18.52
CA VAL A 30 -23.38 6.92 19.03
C VAL A 30 -24.82 7.14 19.45
N ASP A 31 -25.76 6.83 18.55
CA ASP A 31 -27.17 7.03 18.77
C ASP A 31 -27.97 5.93 18.06
N ALA A 32 -28.84 5.26 18.83
CA ALA A 32 -29.69 4.20 18.33
C ALA A 32 -30.90 4.73 17.57
N GLU A 33 -31.38 5.94 17.89
CA GLU A 33 -32.55 6.56 17.24
C GLU A 33 -32.22 7.04 15.83
N THR A 34 -30.99 7.51 15.60
CA THR A 34 -30.52 7.95 14.28
C THR A 34 -29.63 6.92 13.58
N CYS A 35 -29.58 5.69 14.10
CA CYS A 35 -28.72 4.59 13.63
C CYS A 35 -27.29 5.06 13.29
N SER A 36 -26.68 5.83 14.21
CA SER A 36 -25.41 6.51 13.96
C SER A 36 -24.25 5.85 14.71
N ALA A 37 -23.11 5.81 14.05
CA ALA A 37 -21.88 5.23 14.55
C ALA A 37 -20.70 6.21 14.38
N LYS A 38 -19.66 6.00 15.20
CA LYS A 38 -18.39 6.71 15.11
C LYS A 38 -17.27 5.70 14.96
N ILE A 39 -16.34 5.98 14.06
CA ILE A 39 -15.04 5.31 14.06
C ILE A 39 -13.97 6.23 14.61
N GLU A 40 -13.03 5.64 15.34
CA GLU A 40 -11.77 6.27 15.75
C GLU A 40 -10.62 5.41 15.25
N MET A 41 -9.75 6.01 14.46
CA MET A 41 -8.54 5.39 13.96
C MET A 41 -7.31 6.07 14.56
N LEU A 42 -6.41 5.27 15.10
CA LEU A 42 -5.08 5.71 15.47
C LEU A 42 -4.11 5.30 14.35
N VAL A 43 -3.37 6.27 13.82
CA VAL A 43 -2.26 6.06 12.88
C VAL A 43 -0.94 6.50 13.52
N PRO A 44 0.19 5.86 13.17
CA PRO A 44 1.48 6.21 13.77
C PRO A 44 1.97 7.57 13.25
N GLU A 45 2.59 8.35 14.14
CA GLU A 45 3.11 9.69 13.83
C GLU A 45 4.17 9.66 12.71
N GLN A 46 4.95 8.57 12.65
CA GLN A 46 5.96 8.38 11.62
C GLN A 46 5.34 8.35 10.22
N ASP A 47 4.22 7.66 10.02
CA ASP A 47 3.57 7.56 8.71
C ASP A 47 2.96 8.91 8.31
N VAL A 48 2.35 9.63 9.26
CA VAL A 48 1.86 10.99 9.04
C VAL A 48 3.00 11.91 8.61
N LYS A 49 4.13 11.87 9.31
CA LYS A 49 5.32 12.67 8.97
C LYS A 49 5.89 12.31 7.60
N GLU A 50 6.04 11.02 7.31
CA GLU A 50 6.58 10.53 6.04
C GLU A 50 5.71 10.97 4.86
N ALA A 51 4.38 10.80 4.94
CA ALA A 51 3.47 11.21 3.88
C ALA A 51 3.52 12.73 3.62
N ASN A 52 3.58 13.53 4.69
CA ASN A 52 3.71 14.98 4.57
C ASN A 52 5.07 15.39 3.97
N GLN A 53 6.16 14.69 4.30
CA GLN A 53 7.47 14.90 3.68
C GLN A 53 7.46 14.53 2.19
N ILE A 54 6.79 13.45 1.80
CA ILE A 54 6.63 13.05 0.40
C ILE A 54 5.90 14.15 -0.38
N LEU A 55 4.77 14.66 0.14
CA LEU A 55 4.05 15.77 -0.51
C LEU A 55 4.86 17.06 -0.57
N ALA A 56 5.67 17.36 0.45
CA ALA A 56 6.50 18.56 0.45
C ALA A 56 7.56 18.55 -0.67
N ARG A 57 8.01 17.36 -1.09
CA ARG A 57 8.97 17.19 -2.20
C ARG A 57 8.32 17.35 -3.59
N ASP A 58 6.99 17.28 -3.68
CA ASP A 58 6.24 17.45 -4.92
C ASP A 58 5.07 18.44 -4.74
N PRO A 59 5.35 19.76 -4.78
CA PRO A 59 4.34 20.79 -4.60
C PRO A 59 3.22 20.74 -5.64
N ALA A 60 3.50 20.27 -6.86
CA ALA A 60 2.51 20.15 -7.93
C ALA A 60 1.49 19.04 -7.59
N LYS A 61 1.97 17.87 -7.17
CA LYS A 61 1.11 16.78 -6.67
C LYS A 61 0.27 17.25 -5.49
N LYS A 62 0.85 18.01 -4.55
CA LYS A 62 0.10 18.62 -3.44
C LYS A 62 -1.05 19.49 -3.95
N ILE A 63 -0.81 20.44 -4.86
CA ILE A 63 -1.86 21.33 -5.39
C ILE A 63 -2.98 20.53 -6.07
N ILE A 64 -2.63 19.55 -6.91
CA ILE A 64 -3.59 18.72 -7.65
C ILE A 64 -4.48 17.91 -6.69
N LEU A 65 -3.90 17.33 -5.63
CA LEU A 65 -4.65 16.53 -4.66
C LEU A 65 -5.60 17.38 -3.81
N PHE A 66 -5.11 18.51 -3.31
CA PHE A 66 -5.94 19.44 -2.54
C PHE A 66 -7.11 19.99 -3.38
N SER A 67 -6.89 20.25 -4.68
CA SER A 67 -7.96 20.69 -5.58
C SER A 67 -9.06 19.63 -5.81
N GLN A 68 -8.74 18.35 -5.55
CA GLN A 68 -9.68 17.22 -5.63
C GLN A 68 -10.33 16.90 -4.28
N GLY A 69 -10.08 17.72 -3.25
CA GLY A 69 -10.63 17.54 -1.92
C GLY A 69 -9.91 16.48 -1.07
N TYR A 70 -8.75 15.97 -1.52
CA TYR A 70 -7.91 15.11 -0.69
C TYR A 70 -7.09 15.93 0.29
N THR A 71 -7.07 15.49 1.54
CA THR A 71 -6.27 16.04 2.61
C THR A 71 -5.47 14.94 3.27
N LEU A 72 -4.19 15.16 3.54
CA LEU A 72 -3.45 14.25 4.39
C LEU A 72 -3.86 14.43 5.85
N PRO A 73 -3.83 13.35 6.66
CA PRO A 73 -3.86 13.47 8.11
C PRO A 73 -2.80 14.45 8.62
N GLU A 74 -3.20 15.35 9.51
CA GLU A 74 -2.29 16.22 10.27
C GLU A 74 -2.09 15.70 11.70
N THR A 75 -2.99 14.82 12.15
CA THR A 75 -3.01 14.24 13.48
C THR A 75 -2.91 12.71 13.41
N THR A 76 -2.50 12.10 14.52
CA THR A 76 -2.47 10.64 14.67
C THR A 76 -3.83 10.04 15.00
N GLN A 77 -4.73 10.86 15.54
CA GLN A 77 -6.10 10.46 15.89
C GLN A 77 -7.06 10.99 14.82
N LEU A 78 -7.70 10.07 14.11
CA LEU A 78 -8.68 10.35 13.08
C LEU A 78 -10.03 9.81 13.54
N SER A 79 -11.10 10.56 13.29
CA SER A 79 -12.44 10.11 13.62
C SER A 79 -13.44 10.52 12.57
N ALA A 80 -14.50 9.74 12.43
CA ALA A 80 -15.63 10.06 11.56
C ALA A 80 -16.93 9.55 12.17
N LEU A 81 -17.94 10.41 12.17
CA LEU A 81 -19.34 10.02 12.37
C LEU A 81 -19.98 9.65 11.04
N PHE A 82 -20.86 8.65 11.07
CA PHE A 82 -21.63 8.22 9.91
C PHE A 82 -22.91 7.51 10.35
N LYS A 83 -23.87 7.42 9.44
CA LYS A 83 -25.12 6.70 9.62
C LYS A 83 -25.05 5.31 9.00
N LEU A 84 -25.86 4.43 9.54
CA LEU A 84 -26.15 3.12 9.00
C LEU A 84 -27.56 3.10 8.42
N ASP A 85 -27.74 2.38 7.32
CA ASP A 85 -29.05 2.02 6.83
C ASP A 85 -29.69 1.04 7.82
N GLU A 86 -30.85 1.39 8.35
CA GLU A 86 -31.52 0.64 9.43
C GLU A 86 -31.86 -0.81 9.05
N LYS A 87 -32.08 -1.08 7.76
CA LYS A 87 -32.51 -2.41 7.28
C LYS A 87 -31.34 -3.34 7.03
N THR A 88 -30.24 -2.80 6.53
CA THR A 88 -29.07 -3.57 6.09
C THR A 88 -27.90 -3.49 7.06
N LEU A 89 -27.92 -2.53 8.00
CA LEU A 89 -26.82 -2.16 8.88
C LEU A 89 -25.52 -1.86 8.12
N GLN A 90 -25.64 -1.43 6.87
CA GLN A 90 -24.54 -0.96 6.04
C GLN A 90 -24.40 0.55 6.17
N VAL A 91 -23.20 1.06 5.95
CA VAL A 91 -22.95 2.52 5.91
C VAL A 91 -23.88 3.15 4.85
N ALA A 92 -24.59 4.21 5.24
CA ALA A 92 -25.43 4.96 4.33
C ALA A 92 -24.61 5.51 3.15
N HIS A 93 -25.16 5.47 1.94
CA HIS A 93 -24.42 5.85 0.74
C HIS A 93 -23.85 7.28 0.83
N GLU A 94 -24.61 8.22 1.37
CA GLU A 94 -24.19 9.62 1.59
C GLU A 94 -22.90 9.72 2.42
N ASP A 95 -22.75 8.85 3.42
CA ASP A 95 -21.57 8.82 4.29
C ASP A 95 -20.34 8.14 3.65
N THR A 96 -20.54 7.45 2.52
CA THR A 96 -19.43 6.87 1.74
C THR A 96 -18.77 7.88 0.79
N LEU A 97 -19.42 9.01 0.53
CA LEU A 97 -18.93 10.04 -0.39
C LEU A 97 -17.79 10.84 0.23
N HIS A 98 -16.86 11.32 -0.61
CA HIS A 98 -15.72 12.14 -0.16
C HIS A 98 -16.11 13.51 0.45
N SER A 99 -17.39 13.89 0.39
CA SER A 99 -17.92 15.07 1.08
C SER A 99 -18.24 14.79 2.56
N ALA A 100 -18.58 13.55 2.91
CA ALA A 100 -18.93 13.14 4.26
C ALA A 100 -17.70 12.74 5.10
N GLU A 101 -17.82 12.72 6.42
CA GLU A 101 -16.70 12.49 7.33
C GLU A 101 -16.04 11.13 7.12
N LEU A 102 -16.82 10.06 6.99
CA LEU A 102 -16.28 8.71 6.80
C LEU A 102 -15.60 8.56 5.43
N GLY A 103 -16.22 9.05 4.35
CA GLY A 103 -15.59 9.08 3.03
C GLY A 103 -14.29 9.89 3.02
N LYS A 104 -14.24 11.04 3.70
CA LYS A 104 -13.00 11.84 3.88
C LYS A 104 -11.93 11.08 4.64
N LEU A 105 -12.29 10.41 5.75
CA LEU A 105 -11.35 9.62 6.53
C LEU A 105 -10.75 8.50 5.68
N ARG A 106 -11.60 7.73 4.98
CA ARG A 106 -11.16 6.66 4.07
C ARG A 106 -10.20 7.19 3.01
N ALA A 107 -10.60 8.24 2.31
CA ALA A 107 -9.81 8.87 1.26
C ALA A 107 -8.46 9.39 1.78
N SER A 108 -8.45 10.01 2.97
CA SER A 108 -7.24 10.57 3.58
C SER A 108 -6.24 9.47 3.96
N VAL A 109 -6.73 8.39 4.59
CA VAL A 109 -5.90 7.24 4.97
C VAL A 109 -5.42 6.49 3.73
N GLU A 110 -6.30 6.25 2.76
CA GLU A 110 -5.95 5.61 1.50
C GLU A 110 -4.82 6.35 0.80
N MET A 111 -4.98 7.68 0.68
CA MET A 111 -4.01 8.53 0.02
C MET A 111 -2.65 8.56 0.76
N MET A 112 -2.68 8.66 2.09
CA MET A 112 -1.48 8.60 2.92
C MET A 112 -0.68 7.32 2.65
N TYR A 113 -1.33 6.16 2.73
CA TYR A 113 -0.66 4.87 2.55
C TYR A 113 -0.35 4.54 1.08
N ALA A 114 -1.07 5.13 0.12
CA ALA A 114 -0.69 5.09 -1.29
C ALA A 114 0.64 5.79 -1.54
N MET A 115 0.83 6.98 -0.96
CA MET A 115 2.09 7.71 -1.07
C MET A 115 3.23 6.99 -0.37
N ILE A 116 2.99 6.47 0.83
CA ILE A 116 3.99 5.69 1.57
C ILE A 116 4.36 4.42 0.79
N THR A 117 3.38 3.69 0.24
CA THR A 117 3.64 2.50 -0.59
C THR A 117 4.49 2.86 -1.81
N GLN A 118 4.17 3.96 -2.50
CA GLN A 118 4.94 4.45 -3.64
C GLN A 118 6.39 4.79 -3.26
N ALA A 119 6.58 5.51 -2.16
CA ALA A 119 7.90 5.92 -1.70
C ALA A 119 8.73 4.71 -1.22
N ARG A 120 8.15 3.81 -0.43
CA ARG A 120 8.84 2.64 0.12
C ARG A 120 9.09 1.53 -0.91
N ALA A 121 8.45 1.58 -2.08
CA ALA A 121 8.77 0.70 -3.20
C ALA A 121 10.04 1.12 -3.95
N ASP A 122 10.50 2.37 -3.79
CA ASP A 122 11.78 2.77 -4.33
C ASP A 122 12.90 2.19 -3.47
N ILE A 123 13.69 1.32 -4.07
CA ILE A 123 14.71 0.54 -3.37
C ILE A 123 16.05 1.22 -3.55
N ASP A 124 16.70 1.53 -2.44
CA ASP A 124 18.08 2.00 -2.45
C ASP A 124 18.99 0.89 -3.04
N PRO A 125 19.69 1.12 -4.16
CA PRO A 125 20.58 0.13 -4.77
C PRO A 125 21.69 -0.37 -3.84
N MET A 126 22.06 0.42 -2.82
CA MET A 126 23.07 0.07 -1.83
C MET A 126 22.50 -0.70 -0.64
N SER A 127 21.17 -0.75 -0.50
CA SER A 127 20.54 -1.49 0.58
C SER A 127 20.78 -3.00 0.47
N ARG A 128 20.79 -3.64 1.64
CA ARG A 128 20.86 -5.08 1.79
C ARG A 128 19.73 -5.51 2.71
N ASN A 129 19.04 -6.57 2.31
CA ASN A 129 18.02 -7.17 3.13
C ASN A 129 18.67 -8.20 4.05
N SER A 130 18.55 -7.98 5.36
CA SER A 130 19.10 -8.88 6.39
C SER A 130 18.12 -9.97 6.81
N VAL A 131 16.85 -9.90 6.38
CA VAL A 131 15.79 -10.83 6.78
C VAL A 131 15.41 -11.70 5.58
N ALA A 132 15.68 -12.99 5.67
CA ALA A 132 15.31 -13.93 4.62
C ALA A 132 13.79 -13.91 4.37
N TRP A 133 13.39 -14.05 3.10
CA TRP A 133 11.99 -14.23 2.76
C TRP A 133 11.47 -15.54 3.34
N GLY A 134 10.22 -15.52 3.80
CA GLY A 134 9.42 -16.68 4.11
C GLY A 134 9.32 -17.60 2.90
N LYS A 135 9.34 -18.90 3.18
CA LYS A 135 9.37 -19.96 2.16
C LYS A 135 8.18 -19.87 1.20
N GLU A 136 6.99 -19.60 1.72
CA GLU A 136 5.77 -19.50 0.92
C GLU A 136 5.82 -18.29 -0.03
N PHE A 137 6.29 -17.14 0.45
CA PHE A 137 6.42 -15.94 -0.38
C PHE A 137 7.46 -16.15 -1.49
N ALA A 138 8.62 -16.72 -1.17
CA ALA A 138 9.64 -17.06 -2.17
C ALA A 138 9.10 -18.01 -3.24
N GLN A 139 8.33 -19.04 -2.86
CA GLN A 139 7.70 -19.96 -3.82
C GLN A 139 6.68 -19.25 -4.73
N GLN A 140 5.89 -18.33 -4.18
CA GLN A 140 4.95 -17.52 -4.99
C GLN A 140 5.69 -16.68 -6.03
N GLN A 141 6.80 -16.04 -5.65
CA GLN A 141 7.61 -15.23 -6.55
C GLN A 141 8.29 -16.07 -7.64
N ILE A 142 8.78 -17.27 -7.30
CA ILE A 142 9.31 -18.23 -8.28
C ILE A 142 8.22 -18.61 -9.29
N ALA A 143 7.01 -18.93 -8.81
CA ALA A 143 5.89 -19.26 -9.68
C ALA A 143 5.49 -18.09 -10.60
N HIS A 144 5.54 -16.86 -10.10
CA HIS A 144 5.29 -15.65 -10.90
C HIS A 144 6.36 -15.45 -11.99
N CYS A 145 7.64 -15.62 -11.64
CA CYS A 145 8.74 -15.59 -12.60
C CYS A 145 8.57 -16.66 -13.69
N ASN A 146 8.26 -17.91 -13.30
CA ASN A 146 8.06 -19.01 -14.24
C ASN A 146 6.94 -18.73 -15.26
N LYS A 147 5.84 -18.10 -14.80
CA LYS A 147 4.75 -17.67 -15.70
C LYS A 147 5.18 -16.56 -16.65
N THR A 148 6.07 -15.67 -16.22
CA THR A 148 6.52 -14.53 -17.01
C THR A 148 7.50 -14.92 -18.12
N PHE A 149 8.34 -15.94 -17.88
CA PHE A 149 9.43 -16.36 -18.77
C PHE A 149 9.21 -17.76 -19.37
N SER A 150 7.96 -18.21 -19.51
CA SER A 150 7.59 -19.59 -19.90
C SER A 150 8.26 -20.16 -21.15
N ASN A 151 8.91 -19.32 -21.97
CA ASN A 151 9.53 -19.67 -23.25
C ASN A 151 11.07 -19.76 -23.22
N SER A 152 11.73 -19.55 -22.08
CA SER A 152 13.21 -19.66 -21.99
C SER A 152 13.66 -21.09 -21.63
N ALA A 153 14.90 -21.45 -21.98
CA ALA A 153 15.51 -22.69 -21.49
C ALA A 153 15.92 -22.53 -20.01
N ASN A 154 15.77 -23.57 -19.19
CA ASN A 154 16.15 -23.60 -17.77
C ASN A 154 15.47 -22.54 -16.88
N VAL A 155 14.22 -22.17 -17.21
CA VAL A 155 13.43 -21.12 -16.51
C VAL A 155 13.33 -21.37 -15.01
N ALA A 156 13.12 -22.62 -14.58
CA ALA A 156 12.99 -22.95 -13.16
C ALA A 156 14.23 -22.53 -12.35
N THR A 157 15.43 -22.95 -12.77
CA THR A 157 16.70 -22.61 -12.10
C THR A 157 17.02 -21.11 -12.23
N ALA A 158 16.69 -20.49 -13.36
CA ALA A 158 16.88 -19.06 -13.56
C ALA A 158 15.96 -18.21 -12.66
N CYS A 159 14.71 -18.64 -12.44
CA CYS A 159 13.77 -18.01 -11.54
C CYS A 159 14.14 -18.20 -10.06
N GLU A 160 14.66 -19.37 -9.68
CA GLU A 160 15.25 -19.58 -8.35
C GLU A 160 16.44 -18.65 -8.10
N CYS A 161 17.35 -18.51 -9.08
CA CYS A 161 18.46 -17.55 -9.02
C CYS A 161 17.96 -16.11 -8.84
N GLN A 162 16.95 -15.70 -9.62
CA GLN A 162 16.39 -14.36 -9.57
C GLN A 162 15.81 -14.06 -8.19
N VAL A 163 14.96 -14.95 -7.66
CA VAL A 163 14.32 -14.77 -6.35
C VAL A 163 15.34 -14.77 -5.23
N THR A 164 16.37 -15.62 -5.30
CA THR A 164 17.47 -15.64 -4.31
C THR A 164 18.19 -14.30 -4.28
N LYS A 165 18.62 -13.78 -5.45
CA LYS A 165 19.32 -12.49 -5.53
C LYS A 165 18.43 -11.29 -5.17
N LEU A 166 17.14 -11.33 -5.51
CA LEU A 166 16.19 -10.29 -5.10
C LEU A 166 16.02 -10.29 -3.58
N ALA A 167 15.94 -11.46 -2.94
CA ALA A 167 15.79 -11.57 -1.49
C ALA A 167 17.00 -11.03 -0.70
N GLU A 168 18.17 -10.91 -1.32
CA GLU A 168 19.37 -10.31 -0.71
C GLU A 168 19.32 -8.77 -0.65
N VAL A 169 18.49 -8.13 -1.48
CA VAL A 169 18.45 -6.67 -1.64
C VAL A 169 17.09 -6.06 -1.36
N VAL A 170 16.01 -6.85 -1.46
CA VAL A 170 14.63 -6.40 -1.27
C VAL A 170 13.98 -7.20 -0.14
N SER A 171 13.34 -6.54 0.82
CA SER A 171 12.51 -7.22 1.83
C SER A 171 11.16 -7.66 1.25
N GLU A 172 10.48 -8.61 1.89
CA GLU A 172 9.15 -9.02 1.43
C GLU A 172 8.15 -7.86 1.38
N LYS A 173 8.18 -6.97 2.38
CA LYS A 173 7.31 -5.79 2.44
C LYS A 173 7.53 -4.90 1.20
N GLN A 174 8.78 -4.62 0.89
CA GLN A 174 9.14 -3.83 -0.30
C GLN A 174 8.74 -4.53 -1.60
N MET A 175 8.93 -5.84 -1.71
CA MET A 175 8.51 -6.60 -2.88
C MET A 175 6.98 -6.54 -3.07
N ARG A 176 6.18 -6.59 -1.99
CA ARG A 176 4.73 -6.37 -2.06
C ARG A 176 4.37 -4.96 -2.53
N TYR A 177 5.12 -3.94 -2.14
CA TYR A 177 4.89 -2.56 -2.61
C TYR A 177 5.17 -2.44 -4.11
N VAL A 178 6.27 -3.04 -4.56
CA VAL A 178 6.63 -3.14 -5.97
C VAL A 178 5.56 -3.88 -6.78
N ASP A 179 5.10 -5.04 -6.30
CA ASP A 179 4.05 -5.83 -6.97
C ASP A 179 2.75 -5.02 -7.07
N TYR A 180 2.37 -4.31 -6.00
CA TYR A 180 1.20 -3.42 -6.01
C TYR A 180 1.35 -2.32 -7.06
N ILE A 181 2.48 -1.61 -7.09
CA ILE A 181 2.72 -0.55 -8.08
C ILE A 181 2.66 -1.14 -9.49
N ASN A 182 3.26 -2.30 -9.72
CA ASN A 182 3.25 -2.94 -11.03
C ASN A 182 1.88 -3.41 -11.50
N SER A 183 1.01 -3.77 -10.56
CA SER A 183 -0.37 -4.17 -10.84
C SER A 183 -1.33 -2.99 -11.06
N ASN A 184 -0.94 -1.77 -10.63
CA ASN A 184 -1.80 -0.59 -10.67
C ASN A 184 -1.27 0.46 -11.67
N PRO A 185 -1.92 0.65 -12.84
CA PRO A 185 -1.48 1.58 -13.87
C PRO A 185 -1.29 3.03 -13.37
N TYR A 186 -2.13 3.47 -12.44
CA TYR A 186 -2.06 4.82 -11.88
C TYR A 186 -0.86 5.00 -10.94
N ALA A 187 -0.43 3.93 -10.27
CA ALA A 187 0.76 3.95 -9.44
C ALA A 187 2.04 3.93 -10.30
N GLN A 188 2.07 3.16 -11.40
CA GLN A 188 3.22 3.12 -12.31
C GLN A 188 3.54 4.49 -12.93
N GLY A 189 2.52 5.28 -13.27
CA GLY A 189 2.67 6.60 -13.89
C GLY A 189 3.43 7.63 -13.03
N THR A 190 3.64 7.34 -11.75
CA THR A 190 4.36 8.24 -10.82
C THR A 190 5.89 8.15 -10.94
N GLY A 191 6.42 7.18 -11.69
CA GLY A 191 7.85 6.95 -11.81
C GLY A 191 8.49 6.33 -10.56
N SER A 192 7.68 5.88 -9.59
CA SER A 192 8.11 5.10 -8.42
C SER A 192 8.61 3.72 -8.86
N GLY A 193 9.67 3.21 -8.22
CA GLY A 193 10.23 1.88 -8.51
C GLY A 193 11.22 1.82 -9.69
N LYS A 194 11.75 2.97 -10.15
CA LYS A 194 12.81 3.01 -11.18
C LYS A 194 14.06 2.24 -10.75
N ASN A 195 14.51 2.45 -9.52
CA ASN A 195 15.68 1.74 -9.00
C ASN A 195 15.43 0.23 -8.93
N PHE A 196 14.24 -0.18 -8.51
CA PHE A 196 13.85 -1.60 -8.55
C PHE A 196 13.91 -2.17 -9.97
N ALA A 197 13.37 -1.46 -10.96
CA ALA A 197 13.39 -1.93 -12.34
C ALA A 197 14.82 -2.15 -12.87
N GLU A 198 15.76 -1.29 -12.48
CA GLU A 198 17.18 -1.44 -12.82
C GLU A 198 17.84 -2.61 -12.07
N ILE A 199 17.63 -2.70 -10.75
CA ILE A 199 18.11 -3.83 -9.93
C ILE A 199 17.60 -5.16 -10.50
N LYS A 200 16.29 -5.23 -10.78
CA LYS A 200 15.65 -6.41 -11.35
C LYS A 200 16.26 -6.76 -12.71
N ARG A 201 16.46 -5.78 -13.61
CA ARG A 201 17.06 -6.02 -14.92
C ARG A 201 18.47 -6.59 -14.81
N ASN A 202 19.28 -6.07 -13.89
CA ASN A 202 20.65 -6.56 -13.65
C ASN A 202 20.64 -7.98 -13.10
N ILE A 203 19.73 -8.28 -12.16
CA ILE A 203 19.55 -9.63 -11.61
C ILE A 203 19.07 -10.59 -12.70
N ASP A 204 18.05 -10.22 -13.48
CA ASP A 204 17.51 -11.02 -14.59
C ASP A 204 18.63 -11.40 -15.57
N ALA A 205 19.41 -10.42 -16.02
CA ALA A 205 20.55 -10.64 -16.91
C ALA A 205 21.59 -11.59 -16.29
N SER A 206 21.90 -11.44 -14.99
CA SER A 206 22.85 -12.28 -14.28
C SER A 206 22.37 -13.72 -14.06
N CYS A 207 21.06 -13.95 -14.07
CA CYS A 207 20.44 -15.26 -13.93
C CYS A 207 20.05 -15.87 -15.29
N GLY A 208 20.41 -15.23 -16.40
CA GLY A 208 20.12 -15.72 -17.75
C GLY A 208 18.67 -15.54 -18.20
N LEU A 209 17.86 -14.73 -17.49
CA LEU A 209 16.50 -14.38 -17.89
C LEU A 209 16.55 -13.24 -18.91
N ARG A 210 15.96 -13.47 -20.09
CA ARG A 210 15.81 -12.45 -21.14
C ARG A 210 14.35 -12.49 -21.61
N LYS A 211 13.68 -11.34 -21.61
CA LYS A 211 12.40 -11.16 -22.30
C LYS A 211 12.63 -10.98 -23.78
#